data_AF-A0A7C2AE51-F1
#
_entry.id   AF-A0A7C2AE51-F1
#
_cell.length_a   1.000
_cell.length_b   1.000
_cell.length_c   1.000
_cell.angle_alpha   90.00
_cell.angle_beta   90.00
_cell.angle_gamma   90.00
#
_symmetry.space_group_name_H-M   'P 1'
#
loop_
_entity.id
_entity.type
_entity.pdbx_description
1 polymer ?
#
loop_
_entity_poly.entity_id
_entity_poly.type
_entity_poly.pdbx_seq_one_letter_code
_entity_poly.pdbx_strand_id
1 'polypeptide(L)'
;MQKVNVSKNGFLLRAVICENCNEKILHPVDQENYNKFINLRDKEFSVKMRLVGNSYAVSIPKEIVSFMNNQEKIIDNMVKLCFEEMGRVSLNFNKIEIRKNG
;
A
#
# COMPACT_ATOMS: atom_id res chain seq x y z
N MET A 1 24.47 -17.73 -2.41
CA MET A 1 23.06 -17.28 -2.37
C MET A 1 22.98 -16.00 -1.54
N GLN A 2 22.67 -14.87 -2.16
CA GLN A 2 22.65 -13.56 -1.48
C GLN A 2 21.22 -13.10 -1.24
N LYS A 3 20.93 -12.66 -0.01
CA LYS A 3 19.65 -12.03 0.32
C LYS A 3 19.65 -10.61 -0.24
N VAL A 4 18.66 -10.30 -1.06
CA VAL A 4 18.46 -8.97 -1.62
C VAL A 4 17.02 -8.51 -1.37
N ASN A 5 16.82 -7.20 -1.30
CA ASN A 5 15.49 -6.61 -1.31
C ASN A 5 15.21 -6.05 -2.70
N VAL A 6 14.11 -6.46 -3.31
CA VAL A 6 13.67 -5.98 -4.62
C VAL A 6 12.46 -5.07 -4.40
N SER A 7 12.56 -3.81 -4.83
CA SER A 7 11.42 -2.89 -4.84
C SER A 7 10.63 -3.06 -6.13
N LYS A 8 9.32 -3.33 -6.04
CA LYS A 8 8.42 -3.45 -7.18
C LYS A 8 7.11 -2.72 -6.89
N ASN A 9 6.78 -1.69 -7.67
CA ASN A 9 5.57 -0.86 -7.47
C ASN A 9 5.42 -0.29 -6.04
N GLY A 10 6.53 0.07 -5.40
CA GLY A 10 6.54 0.56 -4.02
C GLY A 10 6.46 -0.54 -2.95
N PHE A 11 6.33 -1.81 -3.34
CA PHE A 11 6.34 -2.97 -2.45
C PHE A 11 7.77 -3.52 -2.31
N LEU A 12 8.24 -3.71 -1.08
CA LEU A 12 9.56 -4.27 -0.80
C LEU A 12 9.46 -5.80 -0.68
N LEU A 13 10.09 -6.52 -1.61
CA LEU A 13 10.09 -7.98 -1.67
C LEU A 13 11.44 -8.54 -1.22
N ARG A 14 11.45 -9.53 -0.34
CA ARG A 14 12.67 -10.28 -0.03
C ARG A 14 12.90 -11.32 -1.11
N ALA A 15 14.11 -11.34 -1.64
CA ALA A 15 14.54 -12.30 -2.64
C ALA A 15 15.90 -12.89 -2.27
N VAL A 16 16.19 -14.04 -2.85
CA VAL A 16 17.53 -14.64 -2.84
C VAL A 16 18.02 -14.71 -4.27
N ILE A 17 19.20 -14.16 -4.53
CA ILE A 17 19.88 -14.27 -5.82
C ILE A 17 20.93 -15.37 -5.74
N CYS A 18 20.93 -16.28 -6.70
CA CYS A 18 22.03 -17.21 -6.90
C CYS A 18 23.21 -16.49 -7.59
N GLU A 19 24.39 -16.52 -6.98
CA GLU A 19 25.60 -15.87 -7.53
C GLU A 19 26.13 -16.59 -8.79
N ASN A 20 25.76 -17.86 -8.98
CA ASN A 20 26.31 -18.71 -10.04
C ASN A 20 25.47 -18.67 -11.33
N CYS A 21 24.15 -18.52 -11.21
CA CYS A 21 23.23 -18.53 -12.36
C CYS A 21 22.36 -17.26 -12.46
N ASN A 22 22.50 -16.30 -11.54
CA ASN A 22 21.69 -15.09 -11.47
C ASN A 22 20.17 -15.31 -11.32
N GLU A 23 19.72 -16.52 -11.03
CA GLU A 23 18.31 -16.80 -10.74
C GLU A 23 17.86 -16.06 -9.48
N LYS A 24 16.66 -15.46 -9.56
CA LYS A 24 16.03 -14.70 -8.48
C LYS A 24 14.86 -15.50 -7.93
N ILE A 25 14.97 -15.92 -6.68
CA ILE A 25 13.91 -16.64 -5.97
C ILE A 25 13.25 -15.66 -4.98
N LEU A 26 11.99 -15.33 -5.21
CA LEU A 26 11.20 -14.48 -4.33
C LEU A 26 10.69 -15.27 -3.13
N HIS A 27 10.66 -14.65 -1.95
CA HIS A 27 10.10 -15.29 -0.76
C HIS A 27 8.60 -15.57 -0.99
N PRO A 28 8.12 -16.82 -0.79
CA PRO A 28 6.77 -17.22 -1.20
C PRO A 28 5.66 -16.39 -0.53
N VAL A 29 5.84 -16.04 0.75
CA VAL A 29 4.87 -15.19 1.49
C VAL A 29 4.82 -13.76 0.94
N ASP A 30 5.97 -13.21 0.51
CA ASP A 30 6.04 -11.85 0.00
C ASP A 30 5.43 -11.79 -1.41
N GLN A 31 5.64 -12.84 -2.21
CA GLN A 31 5.00 -13.03 -3.51
C GLN A 31 3.48 -13.12 -3.38
N GLU A 32 2.96 -13.87 -2.42
CA GLU A 32 1.52 -13.99 -2.18
C GLU A 32 0.91 -12.63 -1.78
N ASN A 33 1.57 -11.89 -0.89
CA ASN A 33 1.13 -10.56 -0.48
C ASN A 33 1.16 -9.55 -1.63
N TYR A 34 2.17 -9.63 -2.50
CA TYR A 34 2.25 -8.81 -3.70
C TYR A 34 1.14 -9.14 -4.70
N ASN A 35 0.79 -10.42 -4.88
CA ASN A 35 -0.33 -10.79 -5.72
C ASN A 35 -1.66 -10.23 -5.17
N LYS A 36 -1.86 -10.27 -3.84
CA LYS A 36 -3.01 -9.63 -3.17
C LYS A 36 -3.03 -8.12 -3.40
N PHE A 37 -1.88 -7.45 -3.37
CA PHE A 37 -1.76 -6.02 -3.67
C PHE A 37 -2.23 -5.68 -5.07
N ILE A 38 -1.72 -6.38 -6.08
CA ILE A 38 -2.09 -6.13 -7.48
C ILE A 38 -3.58 -6.32 -7.69
N ASN A 39 -4.15 -7.40 -7.13
CA ASN A 39 -5.58 -7.65 -7.20
C ASN A 39 -6.42 -6.55 -6.54
N LEU A 40 -5.96 -5.96 -5.42
CA LEU A 40 -6.66 -4.85 -4.76
C LEU A 40 -6.53 -3.55 -5.53
N ARG A 41 -5.35 -3.28 -6.10
CA ARG A 41 -5.09 -2.06 -6.89
C ARG A 41 -5.96 -2.00 -8.14
N ASP A 42 -6.14 -3.14 -8.80
CA ASP A 42 -6.87 -3.21 -10.07
C ASP A 42 -8.39 -3.40 -9.85
N LYS A 43 -8.85 -3.47 -8.59
CA LYS A 43 -10.25 -3.63 -8.22
C LYS A 43 -10.93 -2.28 -8.01
N GLU A 44 -12.05 -2.07 -8.69
CA GLU A 44 -12.92 -0.91 -8.46
C GLU A 44 -13.87 -1.17 -7.29
N PHE A 45 -14.02 -0.17 -6.42
CA PHE A 45 -14.95 -0.22 -5.28
C PHE A 45 -16.02 0.85 -5.43
N SER A 46 -17.28 0.43 -5.56
CA SER A 46 -18.42 1.34 -5.50
C SER A 46 -18.84 1.59 -4.06
N VAL A 47 -18.65 2.81 -3.58
CA VAL A 47 -18.98 3.24 -2.21
C VAL A 47 -19.96 4.41 -2.22
N LYS A 48 -20.83 4.48 -1.22
CA LYS A 48 -21.81 5.58 -1.11
C LYS A 48 -21.26 6.71 -0.25
N MET A 49 -21.46 7.94 -0.70
CA MET A 49 -21.25 9.12 0.13
C MET A 49 -22.38 9.26 1.13
N ARG A 50 -22.05 9.68 2.36
CA ARG A 50 -23.01 9.94 3.43
C ARG A 50 -22.80 11.35 3.96
N LEU A 51 -23.89 12.09 4.17
CA LEU A 51 -23.86 13.38 4.86
C LEU A 51 -23.57 13.16 6.36
N VAL A 52 -22.58 13.87 6.89
CA VAL A 52 -22.19 13.86 8.30
C VAL A 52 -21.94 15.30 8.74
N GLY A 53 -22.90 15.86 9.48
CA GLY A 53 -22.90 17.28 9.84
C GLY A 53 -22.89 18.16 8.58
N ASN A 54 -21.93 19.08 8.49
CA ASN A 54 -21.74 19.96 7.33
C ASN A 54 -20.75 19.40 6.29
N SER A 55 -20.50 18.09 6.31
CA SER A 55 -19.50 17.43 5.45
C SER A 55 -20.02 16.13 4.85
N TYR A 56 -19.34 15.62 3.82
CA TYR A 56 -19.57 14.28 3.32
C TYR A 56 -18.47 13.33 3.80
N ALA A 57 -18.88 12.12 4.17
CA ALA A 57 -17.99 11.00 4.46
C ALA A 57 -18.11 9.94 3.37
N VAL A 58 -17.00 9.29 3.06
CA VAL A 58 -16.93 8.10 2.21
C VAL A 58 -16.41 6.94 3.04
N SER A 59 -17.07 5.78 2.94
CA SER A 59 -16.58 4.57 3.62
C SER A 59 -15.43 3.96 2.83
N ILE A 60 -14.27 3.81 3.46
CA ILE A 60 -13.13 3.10 2.87
C ILE A 60 -13.30 1.60 3.16
N PRO A 61 -13.32 0.73 2.13
CA PRO A 61 -13.40 -0.72 2.31
C PRO A 61 -12.30 -1.24 3.25
N LYS A 62 -12.67 -2.15 4.17
CA LYS A 62 -11.73 -2.74 5.14
C LYS A 62 -10.53 -3.41 4.46
N GLU A 63 -10.72 -4.00 3.28
CA GLU A 63 -9.66 -4.62 2.49
C GLU A 63 -8.50 -3.65 2.20
N ILE A 64 -8.82 -2.39 1.85
CA ILE A 64 -7.82 -1.35 1.57
C ILE A 64 -7.07 -1.01 2.86
N VAL A 65 -7.79 -0.78 3.95
CA VAL A 65 -7.20 -0.45 5.26
C VAL A 65 -6.30 -1.59 5.78
N SER A 66 -6.77 -2.83 5.69
CA SER A 66 -6.02 -4.02 6.09
C SER A 66 -4.76 -4.20 5.24
N PHE A 67 -4.83 -3.94 3.94
CA PHE A 67 -3.66 -3.98 3.06
C PHE A 67 -2.60 -2.97 3.49
N MET A 68 -3.01 -1.73 3.74
CA MET A 68 -2.09 -0.67 4.14
C MET A 68 -1.41 -0.97 5.48
N ASN A 69 -2.17 -1.49 6.47
CA ASN A 69 -1.63 -1.88 7.78
C ASN A 69 -0.61 -3.03 7.70
N ASN A 70 -0.75 -3.92 6.71
CA ASN A 70 0.19 -5.02 6.49
C ASN A 70 1.53 -4.54 5.88
N GLN A 71 1.54 -3.40 5.18
CA GLN A 71 2.73 -2.81 4.60
C GLN A 71 3.46 -1.89 5.57
N GLU A 72 2.72 -1.06 6.27
CA GLU A 72 3.26 -0.09 7.22
C GLU A 72 2.57 -0.34 8.56
N LYS A 73 3.29 -0.94 9.52
CA LYS A 73 2.80 -1.27 10.87
C LYS A 73 2.23 -0.08 11.66
N ILE A 74 2.27 1.12 11.09
CA ILE A 74 1.82 2.35 11.72
C ILE A 74 1.35 3.25 10.56
N ILE A 75 0.05 3.23 10.25
CA ILE A 75 -0.57 4.34 9.51
C ILE A 75 -0.99 5.32 10.59
N ASP A 76 -0.43 6.53 10.57
CA ASP A 76 -0.96 7.59 11.42
C ASP A 76 -2.35 7.96 10.87
N ASN A 77 -3.33 8.21 11.73
CA ASN A 77 -4.73 8.43 11.31
C ASN A 77 -4.94 9.69 10.46
N MET A 78 -3.87 10.41 10.11
CA MET A 78 -3.90 11.63 9.32
C MET A 78 -3.83 11.34 7.82
N VAL A 79 -4.87 11.77 7.11
CA VAL A 79 -5.00 11.69 5.66
C VAL A 79 -5.09 13.08 5.05
N LYS A 80 -4.55 13.26 3.85
CA LYS A 80 -4.67 14.49 3.05
C LYS A 80 -5.68 14.25 1.94
N LEU A 81 -6.64 15.16 1.80
CA LEU A 81 -7.62 15.13 0.71
C LEU A 81 -7.29 16.26 -0.26
N CYS A 82 -7.15 15.95 -1.55
CA CYS A 82 -6.83 16.92 -2.59
C CYS A 82 -7.83 16.80 -3.74
N PHE A 83 -8.37 17.93 -4.19
CA PHE A 83 -9.10 17.99 -5.45
C PHE A 83 -8.08 18.13 -6.57
N GLU A 84 -8.00 17.15 -7.47
CA GLU A 84 -6.98 17.13 -8.52
C GLU A 84 -7.49 17.76 -9.81
N GLU A 85 -8.60 17.25 -10.31
CA GLU A 85 -9.22 17.69 -11.56
C GLU A 85 -10.73 17.45 -11.49
N MET A 86 -11.48 17.94 -12.47
CA MET A 86 -12.93 17.76 -12.50
C MET A 86 -13.30 16.27 -12.37
N GLY A 87 -14.09 15.97 -11.33
CA GLY A 87 -14.54 14.61 -11.03
C GLY A 87 -13.55 13.73 -10.27
N ARG A 88 -12.35 14.22 -9.93
CA ARG A 88 -11.34 13.45 -9.17
C ARG A 88 -10.95 14.12 -7.86
N VAL A 89 -11.10 13.38 -6.78
CA VAL A 89 -10.52 13.67 -5.48
C VAL A 89 -9.55 12.56 -5.13
N SER A 90 -8.34 12.90 -4.69
CA SER A 90 -7.36 11.95 -4.18
C SER A 90 -7.30 12.03 -2.65
N LEU A 91 -7.12 10.86 -2.03
CA LEU A 91 -6.87 10.72 -0.61
C LEU A 91 -5.50 10.09 -0.43
N ASN A 92 -4.59 10.85 0.16
CA ASN A 92 -3.21 10.47 0.36
C ASN A 92 -2.97 10.19 1.84
N PHE A 93 -2.53 8.98 2.14
CA PHE A 93 -2.13 8.59 3.49
C PHE A 93 -0.68 9.05 3.72
N ASN A 94 -0.42 9.72 4.84
CA ASN A 94 0.93 10.20 5.13
C ASN A 94 1.85 9.02 5.49
N LYS A 95 3.06 9.03 4.95
CA LYS A 95 4.13 8.12 5.36
C LYS A 95 4.67 8.57 6.71
N ILE A 96 4.79 7.65 7.66
CA ILE A 96 5.43 7.95 8.94
C ILE A 96 6.92 8.10 8.72
N GLU A 97 7.45 9.27 9.09
CA GLU A 97 8.89 9.47 9.23
C GLU A 97 9.39 8.53 10.33
N ILE A 98 10.23 7.56 9.95
CA ILE A 98 11.02 6.81 10.93
C ILE A 98 11.92 7.85 11.61
N ARG A 99 11.57 8.25 12.84
CA ARG A 99 12.48 9.02 13.69
C ARG A 99 13.76 8.20 13.83
N LYS A 100 14.80 8.58 13.10
CA LYS A 100 16.16 8.12 13.38
C LYS A 100 16.56 8.81 14.69
N ASN A 101 16.35 8.13 15.81
CA ASN A 101 17.01 8.51 17.04
C ASN A 101 18.51 8.32 16.78
N GLY A 102 19.22 9.45 16.67
CA GLY A 102 20.68 9.49 16.69
C GLY A 102 21.23 9.29 18.09
#